data_AF-A0A955NQC8-F1
#
_entry.id   AF-A0A955NQC8-F1
#
_cell.length_a   1.000
_cell.length_b   1.000
_cell.length_c   1.000
_cell.angle_alpha   90.00
_cell.angle_beta   90.00
_cell.angle_gamma   90.00
#
_symmetry.space_group_name_H-M   'P 1'
#
loop_
_entity.id
_entity.type
_entity.pdbx_description
1 polymer ?
#
loop_
_entity_poly.entity_id
_entity_poly.type
_entity_poly.pdbx_seq_one_letter_code
_entity_poly.pdbx_strand_id
1 'polypeptide(L)' 'NLLGDIVISVPTAERQARENGISLDEEIEALAVHGLLHLLGHDHETEGWESWEIALKEVYPDE' A
#
# COMPACT_ATOMS: atom_id res chain seq x y z
N ASN A 1 -22.14 -10.34 -3.59
CA ASN A 1 -21.07 -10.04 -4.57
C ASN A 1 -19.73 -10.31 -3.93
N LEU A 2 -18.85 -10.99 -4.66
CA LEU A 2 -17.44 -11.17 -4.33
C LEU A 2 -16.67 -10.05 -5.04
N LEU A 3 -15.80 -9.32 -4.31
CA LEU A 3 -15.06 -8.18 -4.86
C LEU A 3 -13.85 -8.62 -5.71
N GLY A 4 -13.26 -9.77 -5.40
CA GLY A 4 -12.06 -10.30 -6.05
C GLY A 4 -11.06 -10.78 -5.02
N ASP A 5 -9.83 -11.02 -5.47
CA ASP A 5 -8.71 -11.47 -4.64
C ASP A 5 -7.61 -10.41 -4.60
N ILE A 6 -6.91 -10.31 -3.46
CA ILE A 6 -5.70 -9.50 -3.30
C ILE A 6 -4.53 -10.47 -3.14
N VAL A 7 -3.51 -10.32 -3.99
CA VAL A 7 -2.30 -11.16 -3.97
C VAL A 7 -1.10 -10.26 -3.75
N ILE A 8 -0.36 -10.51 -2.67
CA ILE A 8 0.82 -9.73 -2.28
C ILE A 8 2.07 -10.61 -2.42
N SER A 9 3.09 -10.09 -3.11
CA SER A 9 4.41 -10.73 -3.21
C SER A 9 5.24 -10.38 -1.98
N VAL A 10 5.40 -11.32 -1.05
CA VAL A 10 6.21 -11.13 0.17
C VAL A 10 7.66 -10.70 -0.14
N PRO A 11 8.39 -11.28 -1.12
CA PRO A 11 9.73 -10.81 -1.44
C PRO A 11 9.79 -9.36 -1.95
N THR A 12 8.73 -8.88 -2.60
CA THR A 12 8.64 -7.48 -3.03
C THR A 12 8.30 -6.57 -1.86
N ALA A 13 7.33 -6.94 -1.03
CA ALA A 13 6.98 -6.20 0.18
C ALA A 13 8.19 -6.09 1.13
N GLU A 14 8.98 -7.16 1.32
CA GLU A 14 10.21 -7.08 2.12
C GLU A 14 11.24 -6.09 1.55
N ARG A 15 11.37 -6.00 0.23
CA ARG A 15 12.28 -5.04 -0.39
C ARG A 15 11.78 -3.61 -0.19
N GLN A 16 10.49 -3.38 -0.40
CA GLN A 16 9.86 -2.07 -0.22
C GLN A 16 9.92 -1.60 1.24
N ALA A 17 9.59 -2.48 2.18
CA ALA A 17 9.69 -2.22 3.62
C ALA A 17 11.12 -1.76 4.00
N ARG A 18 12.15 -2.45 3.50
CA ARG A 18 13.56 -2.06 3.71
C ARG A 18 13.92 -0.72 3.06
N GLU A 19 13.43 -0.46 1.86
CA GLU A 19 13.66 0.81 1.13
C GLU A 19 12.98 1.99 1.84
N ASN A 20 11.82 1.74 2.45
CA ASN A 20 10.99 2.74 3.13
C ASN A 20 11.29 2.87 4.63
N GLY A 21 12.11 1.99 5.21
CA GLY A 21 12.46 2.02 6.64
C GLY A 21 11.38 1.50 7.59
N ILE A 22 10.35 0.83 7.06
CA ILE A 22 9.22 0.29 7.84
C ILE A 22 9.31 -1.22 8.01
N SER A 23 8.45 -1.79 8.86
CA SER A 23 8.33 -3.24 9.01
C SER A 23 7.63 -3.90 7.82
N LEU A 24 7.86 -5.20 7.65
CA LEU A 24 7.15 -5.99 6.63
C LEU A 24 5.62 -5.97 6.85
N ASP A 25 5.17 -6.00 8.10
CA ASP A 25 3.75 -6.01 8.43
C ASP A 25 3.09 -4.69 8.01
N GLU A 26 3.73 -3.55 8.26
CA GLU A 26 3.27 -2.22 7.80
C GLU A 26 3.17 -2.13 6.28
N GLU A 27 4.17 -2.66 5.54
CA GLU A 27 4.12 -2.69 4.08
C GLU A 27 3.00 -3.61 3.56
N ILE A 28 2.78 -4.77 4.20
CA ILE A 28 1.68 -5.67 3.83
C ILE A 28 0.33 -5.01 4.10
N GLU A 29 0.15 -4.32 5.21
CA GLU A 29 -1.07 -3.56 5.52
C GLU A 29 -1.34 -2.48 4.46
N ALA A 30 -0.31 -1.71 4.10
CA ALA A 30 -0.40 -0.71 3.05
C ALA A 30 -0.81 -1.32 1.69
N LEU A 31 -0.16 -2.42 1.28
CA LEU A 31 -0.47 -3.11 0.02
C LEU A 31 -1.86 -3.74 0.04
N ALA A 32 -2.33 -4.23 1.18
CA ALA A 32 -3.68 -4.78 1.33
C ALA A 32 -4.76 -3.69 1.21
N VAL A 33 -4.57 -2.53 1.85
CA VAL A 33 -5.46 -1.37 1.72
C VAL A 33 -5.48 -0.88 0.28
N HIS A 34 -4.31 -0.76 -0.35
CA HIS A 34 -4.18 -0.37 -1.75
C HIS A 34 -4.94 -1.34 -2.68
N GLY A 35 -4.72 -2.65 -2.53
CA GLY A 35 -5.43 -3.68 -3.29
C GLY A 35 -6.96 -3.62 -3.09
N LEU A 36 -7.42 -3.36 -1.87
CA LEU A 36 -8.83 -3.20 -1.56
C LEU A 36 -9.43 -1.98 -2.28
N LEU A 37 -8.75 -0.84 -2.29
CA LEU A 37 -9.20 0.37 -2.98
C LEU A 37 -9.38 0.12 -4.49
N HIS A 38 -8.45 -0.62 -5.11
CA HIS A 38 -8.59 -1.03 -6.50
C HIS A 38 -9.81 -1.94 -6.73
N LEU A 39 -10.07 -2.91 -5.85
CA LEU A 39 -11.27 -3.76 -5.93
C LEU A 39 -12.58 -2.95 -5.75
N LEU A 40 -12.52 -1.82 -5.04
CA LEU A 40 -13.65 -0.90 -4.88
C LEU A 40 -13.83 0.05 -6.07
N GLY A 41 -12.95 -0.01 -7.09
CA GLY A 41 -13.03 0.82 -8.28
C GLY A 41 -12.40 2.21 -8.13
N HIS A 42 -11.60 2.42 -7.09
CA HIS A 42 -10.74 3.60 -6.96
C HIS A 42 -9.44 3.30 -7.72
N ASP A 43 -9.34 3.76 -8.96
CA ASP A 43 -8.17 3.50 -9.81
C ASP A 43 -7.19 4.69 -9.80
N HIS A 44 -5.90 4.36 -9.78
CA HIS A 44 -4.80 5.31 -9.55
C HIS A 44 -4.47 6.19 -10.77
N GLU A 45 -5.06 5.94 -11.94
CA GLU A 45 -4.72 6.68 -13.17
C GLU A 45 -5.44 8.03 -13.33
N THR A 46 -6.51 8.30 -12.56
CA THR A 46 -7.34 9.51 -12.75
C THR A 46 -7.09 10.65 -11.77
N GLU A 47 -6.38 10.43 -10.66
CA GLU A 47 -6.11 11.46 -9.67
C GLU A 47 -4.65 11.33 -9.23
N GLY A 48 -3.89 12.42 -9.28
CA GLY A 48 -2.47 12.41 -8.96
C GLY A 48 -2.19 12.02 -7.51
N TRP A 49 -2.00 10.73 -7.26
CA TRP A 49 -1.55 10.21 -5.96
C TRP A 49 -0.04 9.99 -5.97
N GLU A 50 0.69 11.10 -6.19
CA GLU A 50 2.03 11.28 -5.61
C GLU A 50 1.98 11.30 -4.06
N SER A 51 0.78 11.12 -3.49
CA SER A 51 0.38 11.34 -2.11
C SER A 51 0.30 10.07 -1.24
N TRP A 52 0.38 8.84 -1.76
CA TRP A 52 0.27 7.66 -0.87
C TRP A 52 1.54 7.44 -0.02
N GLU A 53 2.74 7.60 -0.61
CA GLU A 53 3.99 7.64 0.17
C GLU A 53 4.00 8.79 1.19
N ILE A 54 3.43 9.94 0.82
CA ILE A 54 3.32 11.11 1.70
C ILE A 54 2.30 10.85 2.82
N ALA A 55 1.13 10.29 2.50
CA ALA A 55 0.07 9.98 3.45
C ALA A 55 0.50 8.91 4.44
N LEU A 56 1.24 7.88 4.01
CA LEU A 56 1.80 6.90 4.93
C LEU A 56 2.85 7.54 5.85
N LYS A 57 3.73 8.40 5.34
CA LYS A 57 4.69 9.17 6.16
C LYS A 57 4.02 10.19 7.10
N GLU A 58 2.85 10.71 6.74
CA GLU A 58 2.06 11.60 7.62
C GLU A 58 1.27 10.84 8.69
N VAL A 59 0.76 9.65 8.36
CA VAL A 59 0.01 8.79 9.31
C VAL A 59 0.95 8.05 10.25
N TYR A 60 2.13 7.66 9.76
CA TYR A 60 3.22 7.04 10.52
C TYR A 60 4.48 7.92 10.42
N PRO A 61 4.50 9.09 11.08
CA PRO A 61 5.73 9.87 11.16
C PRO A 61 6.75 9.08 11.99
N ASP A 62 7.91 8.81 11.40
CA ASP A 62 9.04 8.16 12.08
C ASP A 62 9.26 8.81 13.47
N GLU A 63 9.30 7.98 14.53
CA GLU A 63 9.86 8.39 15.84
C GLU A 63 11.37 8.60 15.75
#